data_AF-F7QMH4-F1
#
_entry.id   AF-F7QMH4-F1
#
_cell.length_a   1.000
_cell.length_b   1.000
_cell.length_c   1.000
_cell.angle_alpha   90.00
_cell.angle_beta   90.00
_cell.angle_gamma   90.00
#
_symmetry.space_group_name_H-M   'P 1'
#
loop_
_entity.id
_entity.type
_entity.pdbx_description
1 polymer ?
#
loop_
_entity_poly.entity_id
_entity_poly.type
_entity_poly.pdbx_seq_one_letter_code
_entity_poly.pdbx_strand_id
1 'polypeptide(L)'
;MSVTDEIIHVSRGYRWTAVYVSIVKRALQDNIPDEYRLAYLEWLDRCHIDGQLNAAGIAAIQPMCDAGDEIYREARKLGTKKCLDIFAECDVFRSFVALNPSLLTALEVSRR
;
A
#
# COMPACT_ATOMS: atom_id res chain seq x y z
N MET A 1 6.38 -20.45 -10.53
CA MET A 1 6.97 -19.10 -10.53
C MET A 1 7.25 -18.71 -9.11
N SER A 2 8.42 -18.14 -8.83
CA SER A 2 8.71 -17.61 -7.50
C SER A 2 7.83 -16.37 -7.28
N VAL A 3 7.38 -16.14 -6.05
CA VAL A 3 6.69 -14.89 -5.62
C VAL A 3 7.41 -13.63 -6.12
N THR A 4 8.73 -13.69 -6.28
CA THR A 4 9.57 -12.59 -6.80
C THR A 4 9.36 -12.27 -8.29
N ASP A 5 8.89 -13.23 -9.09
CA ASP A 5 8.65 -13.05 -10.53
C ASP A 5 7.33 -12.33 -10.78
N GLU A 6 6.34 -12.53 -9.91
CA GLU A 6 5.02 -11.92 -10.06
C GLU A 6 5.05 -10.41 -9.85
N ILE A 7 5.90 -9.92 -8.95
CA ILE A 7 6.06 -8.49 -8.64
C ILE A 7 6.53 -7.69 -9.87
N ILE A 8 7.32 -8.30 -10.75
CA ILE A 8 7.90 -7.63 -11.94
C ILE A 8 6.81 -7.19 -12.91
N HIS A 9 5.71 -7.94 -12.98
CA HIS A 9 4.59 -7.67 -13.89
C HIS A 9 3.49 -6.79 -13.27
N VAL A 10 3.64 -6.39 -12.01
CA VAL A 10 2.69 -5.51 -11.33
C VAL A 10 2.87 -4.07 -11.81
N SER A 11 1.77 -3.39 -12.14
CA SER A 11 1.83 -2.00 -12.58
C SER A 11 2.44 -1.10 -11.48
N ARG A 12 3.08 0.00 -11.88
CA ARG A 12 3.59 1.00 -10.93
C ARG A 12 2.46 1.54 -10.05
N GLY A 13 1.30 1.80 -10.65
CA GLY A 13 0.09 2.26 -9.98
C GLY A 13 -0.33 1.33 -8.84
N TYR A 14 -0.38 0.03 -9.12
CA TYR A 14 -0.73 -0.96 -8.11
C TYR A 14 0.25 -0.94 -6.92
N ARG A 15 1.57 -0.94 -7.19
CA ARG A 15 2.60 -1.05 -6.15
C ARG A 15 2.49 0.04 -5.10
N TRP A 16 2.46 1.30 -5.53
CA TRP A 16 2.38 2.40 -4.58
C TRP A 16 1.01 2.42 -3.89
N THR A 17 -0.08 2.10 -4.60
CA THR A 17 -1.42 2.07 -4.01
C THR A 17 -1.52 1.01 -2.91
N ALA A 18 -1.01 -0.20 -3.12
CA ALA A 18 -1.04 -1.26 -2.10
C ALA A 18 -0.24 -0.86 -0.85
N VAL A 19 0.96 -0.31 -1.03
CA VAL A 19 1.76 0.23 0.08
C VAL A 19 0.99 1.33 0.81
N TYR A 20 0.40 2.27 0.08
CA TYR A 20 -0.32 3.40 0.67
C TYR A 20 -1.62 2.97 1.38
N VAL A 21 -2.33 1.96 0.89
CA VAL A 21 -3.45 1.33 1.62
C VAL A 21 -2.99 0.82 2.99
N SER A 22 -1.84 0.14 3.07
CA SER A 22 -1.33 -0.35 4.35
C SER A 22 -0.95 0.79 5.31
N ILE A 23 -0.42 1.92 4.78
CA ILE A 23 -0.11 3.14 5.56
C ILE A 23 -1.38 3.76 6.11
N VAL A 24 -2.39 3.95 5.25
CA VAL A 24 -3.68 4.52 5.63
C VAL A 24 -4.36 3.65 6.69
N LYS A 25 -4.34 2.32 6.52
CA LYS A 25 -4.89 1.38 7.50
C LYS A 25 -4.18 1.47 8.86
N ARG A 26 -2.86 1.67 8.88
CA ARG A 26 -2.11 1.94 10.13
C ARG A 26 -2.57 3.26 10.75
N ALA A 27 -2.63 4.34 9.98
CA ALA A 27 -3.06 5.65 10.49
C ALA A 27 -4.48 5.62 11.07
N LEU A 28 -5.38 4.79 10.52
CA LEU A 28 -6.73 4.59 11.04
C LEU A 28 -6.78 3.84 12.39
N GLN A 29 -5.71 3.16 12.80
CA GLN A 29 -5.59 2.55 14.13
C GLN A 29 -5.21 3.58 15.20
N ASP A 30 -4.65 4.72 14.79
CA ASP A 30 -4.26 5.79 15.70
C ASP A 30 -5.44 6.73 16.01
N ASN A 31 -5.29 7.51 17.08
CA ASN A 31 -6.21 8.58 17.41
C ASN A 31 -5.96 9.82 16.52
N ILE A 32 -6.38 9.73 15.27
CA ILE A 32 -6.36 10.85 14.31
C ILE A 32 -7.63 11.70 14.40
N PRO A 33 -7.57 13.01 14.05
CA PRO A 33 -8.77 13.85 13.92
C PRO A 33 -9.79 13.29 12.92
N ASP A 34 -11.08 13.52 13.18
CA ASP A 34 -12.18 12.95 12.39
C ASP A 34 -12.17 13.39 10.92
N GLU A 35 -11.73 14.62 10.64
CA GLU A 35 -11.56 15.12 9.27
C GLU A 35 -10.57 14.27 8.45
N TYR A 36 -9.44 13.87 9.06
CA TYR A 36 -8.46 13.02 8.41
C TYR A 36 -8.93 11.57 8.31
N ARG A 37 -9.62 11.08 9.35
CA ARG A 37 -10.23 9.75 9.34
C ARG A 37 -11.22 9.62 8.18
N LEU A 38 -12.12 10.60 8.01
CA LEU A 38 -13.06 10.62 6.89
C LEU A 38 -12.33 10.65 5.55
N ALA A 39 -11.37 11.57 5.37
CA ALA A 39 -10.62 11.69 4.12
C ALA A 39 -9.89 10.39 3.74
N TYR A 40 -9.36 9.65 4.72
CA TYR A 40 -8.73 8.35 4.51
C TYR A 40 -9.73 7.26 4.12
N LEU A 41 -10.89 7.20 4.77
CA LEU A 41 -11.93 6.23 4.43
C LEU A 41 -12.48 6.48 3.02
N GLU A 42 -12.72 7.74 2.65
CA GLU A 42 -13.14 8.11 1.29
C GLU A 42 -12.06 7.79 0.24
N TRP A 43 -10.78 7.95 0.58
CA TRP A 43 -9.69 7.56 -0.32
C TRP A 43 -9.66 6.04 -0.52
N LEU A 44 -9.82 5.24 0.54
CA LEU A 44 -9.91 3.78 0.44
C LEU A 44 -11.09 3.34 -0.43
N ASP A 45 -12.25 4.01 -0.30
CA ASP A 45 -13.43 3.74 -1.13
C ASP A 45 -13.14 4.03 -2.62
N ARG A 46 -12.49 5.16 -2.94
CA ARG A 46 -12.09 5.49 -4.31
C ARG A 46 -11.09 4.49 -4.92
N CYS A 47 -10.17 3.93 -4.13
CA CYS A 47 -9.22 2.93 -4.63
C CYS A 47 -9.89 1.71 -5.24
N HIS A 48 -11.08 1.34 -4.73
CA HIS A 48 -11.88 0.26 -5.31
C HIS A 48 -12.40 0.63 -6.70
N ILE A 49 -12.80 1.88 -6.89
CA ILE A 49 -13.46 2.40 -8.09
C ILE A 49 -12.47 2.57 -9.25
N ASP A 50 -11.22 2.98 -8.96
CA ASP A 50 -10.19 3.22 -9.96
C ASP A 50 -9.54 1.92 -10.51
N GLY A 51 -10.04 0.75 -10.09
CA GLY A 51 -9.70 -0.56 -10.67
C GLY A 51 -8.30 -1.08 -10.35
N GLN A 52 -7.56 -0.42 -9.46
CA GLN A 52 -6.20 -0.86 -9.08
C GLN A 52 -6.22 -1.99 -8.06
N LEU A 53 -7.20 -1.98 -7.14
CA LEU A 53 -7.48 -3.04 -6.18
C LEU A 53 -8.99 -3.24 -6.14
N ASN A 54 -9.46 -4.49 -6.11
CA ASN A 54 -10.87 -4.73 -5.80
C ASN A 54 -11.10 -4.64 -4.27
N ALA A 55 -12.36 -4.62 -3.83
CA ALA A 55 -12.70 -4.54 -2.41
C ALA A 55 -12.06 -5.68 -1.58
N ALA A 56 -11.97 -6.88 -2.15
CA ALA A 56 -11.35 -8.03 -1.49
C ALA A 56 -9.82 -7.86 -1.33
N GLY A 57 -9.16 -7.29 -2.32
CA GLY A 57 -7.75 -6.91 -2.26
C GLY A 57 -7.48 -5.85 -1.21
N ILE A 58 -8.29 -4.78 -1.18
CA ILE A 58 -8.19 -3.74 -0.15
C ILE A 58 -8.38 -4.38 1.22
N ALA A 59 -9.39 -5.22 1.42
CA ALA A 59 -9.66 -5.90 2.69
C ALA A 59 -8.49 -6.79 3.14
N ALA A 60 -7.86 -7.51 2.21
CA ALA A 60 -6.73 -8.40 2.50
C ALA A 60 -5.49 -7.67 3.02
N ILE A 61 -5.23 -6.42 2.57
CA ILE A 61 -4.06 -5.65 2.99
C ILE A 61 -4.12 -5.37 4.50
N GLN A 62 -3.12 -5.80 5.24
CA GLN A 62 -2.95 -5.51 6.65
C GLN A 62 -2.36 -4.12 6.86
N PRO A 63 -2.64 -3.46 8.01
CA PRO A 63 -1.96 -2.24 8.43
C PRO A 63 -0.43 -2.39 8.38
N MET A 64 0.26 -1.31 8.03
CA MET A 64 1.72 -1.25 8.01
C MET A 64 2.33 -1.52 9.40
N CYS A 65 3.40 -2.31 9.45
CA CYS A 65 4.16 -2.57 10.68
C CYS A 65 5.12 -1.41 11.02
N ASP A 66 5.71 -1.43 12.22
CA ASP A 66 6.55 -0.32 12.72
C ASP A 66 7.79 -0.08 11.86
N ALA A 67 8.47 -1.14 11.43
CA ALA A 67 9.62 -1.03 10.53
C ALA A 67 9.23 -0.42 9.18
N GLY A 68 8.06 -0.78 8.64
CA GLY A 68 7.54 -0.20 7.41
C GLY A 68 7.16 1.28 7.56
N ASP A 69 6.62 1.67 8.72
CA ASP A 69 6.31 3.06 9.05
C ASP A 69 7.57 3.92 9.20
N GLU A 70 8.64 3.38 9.78
CA GLU A 70 9.93 4.06 9.84
C GLU A 70 10.48 4.35 8.43
N ILE A 71 10.45 3.36 7.53
CA ILE A 71 10.82 3.56 6.11
C ILE A 71 9.93 4.63 5.46
N TYR A 72 8.62 4.60 5.71
CA TYR A 72 7.70 5.61 5.19
C TYR A 72 8.03 7.03 5.67
N ARG A 73 8.32 7.19 6.97
CA ARG A 73 8.69 8.49 7.56
C ARG A 73 9.99 9.03 6.96
N GLU A 74 10.99 8.19 6.76
CA GLU A 74 12.24 8.59 6.11
C GLU A 74 12.02 8.96 4.64
N ALA A 75 11.28 8.14 3.88
CA ALA A 75 10.96 8.41 2.48
C ALA A 75 10.17 9.73 2.31
N ARG A 76 9.28 10.05 3.24
CA ARG A 76 8.52 11.31 3.24
C ARG A 76 9.39 12.56 3.31
N LYS A 77 10.59 12.50 3.88
CA LYS A 77 11.51 13.65 3.94
C LYS A 77 11.95 14.12 2.55
N LEU A 78 11.81 13.26 1.53
CA LEU A 78 12.12 13.56 0.13
C LEU A 78 10.97 14.31 -0.58
N GLY A 79 9.82 14.49 0.08
CA GLY A 79 8.59 15.06 -0.46
C GLY A 79 7.62 14.01 -1.01
N THR A 80 6.32 14.33 -0.97
CA THR A 80 5.23 13.38 -1.26
C THR A 80 5.37 12.69 -2.62
N LYS A 81 5.64 13.46 -3.69
CA LYS A 81 5.76 12.90 -5.04
C LYS A 81 6.88 11.87 -5.13
N LYS A 82 8.09 12.22 -4.66
CA LYS A 82 9.26 11.33 -4.70
C LYS A 82 9.04 10.10 -3.82
N CYS A 83 8.39 10.25 -2.67
CA CYS A 83 8.04 9.14 -1.79
C CYS A 83 7.16 8.09 -2.51
N LEU A 84 6.11 8.53 -3.21
CA LEU A 84 5.25 7.64 -3.99
C LEU A 84 5.99 6.98 -5.17
N ASP A 85 6.85 7.74 -5.87
CA ASP A 85 7.68 7.21 -6.95
C ASP A 85 8.61 6.10 -6.45
N ILE A 86 9.19 6.26 -5.26
CA ILE A 86 10.06 5.27 -4.61
C ILE A 86 9.29 4.00 -4.26
N PHE A 87 8.08 4.09 -3.71
CA PHE A 87 7.26 2.90 -3.40
C PHE A 87 6.82 2.13 -4.64
N ALA A 88 6.73 2.82 -5.77
CA ALA A 88 6.47 2.18 -7.06
C ALA A 88 7.67 1.42 -7.61
N GLU A 89 8.90 1.57 -7.09
CA GLU A 89 10.07 0.83 -7.57
C GLU A 89 10.03 -0.64 -7.13
N CYS A 90 10.41 -1.56 -8.05
CA CYS A 90 10.28 -3.00 -7.83
C CYS A 90 10.98 -3.47 -6.55
N ASP A 91 12.22 -3.03 -6.32
CA ASP A 91 13.04 -3.50 -5.20
C ASP A 91 12.58 -2.92 -3.86
N VAL A 92 12.05 -1.71 -3.88
CA VAL A 92 11.43 -1.09 -2.71
C VAL A 92 10.12 -1.81 -2.38
N PHE A 93 9.28 -2.06 -3.37
CA PHE A 93 8.04 -2.80 -3.18
C PHE A 93 8.30 -4.23 -2.66
N ARG A 94 9.34 -4.91 -3.14
CA ARG A 94 9.78 -6.21 -2.59
C ARG A 94 10.12 -6.13 -1.11
N SER A 95 10.82 -5.08 -0.69
CA SER A 95 11.12 -4.84 0.73
C SER A 95 9.83 -4.67 1.55
N PHE A 96 8.84 -3.92 1.04
CA PHE A 96 7.54 -3.80 1.69
C PHE A 96 6.75 -5.12 1.72
N VAL A 97 6.80 -5.94 0.67
CA VAL A 97 6.19 -7.28 0.68
C VAL A 97 6.84 -8.19 1.71
N ALA A 98 8.16 -8.12 1.86
CA ALA A 98 8.87 -8.89 2.90
C ALA A 98 8.45 -8.47 4.31
N LEU A 99 8.19 -7.18 4.53
CA LEU A 99 7.70 -6.63 5.81
C LEU A 99 6.19 -6.83 6.03
N ASN A 100 5.41 -6.88 4.96
CA ASN A 100 3.97 -7.02 4.97
C ASN A 100 3.50 -7.95 3.83
N PRO A 101 3.53 -9.28 4.05
CA PRO A 101 3.17 -10.26 3.02
C PRO A 101 1.74 -10.14 2.48
N SER A 102 0.85 -9.49 3.24
CA SER A 102 -0.54 -9.26 2.81
C SER A 102 -0.65 -8.42 1.53
N LEU A 103 0.38 -7.63 1.20
CA LEU A 103 0.46 -6.88 -0.06
C LEU A 103 0.47 -7.81 -1.28
N LEU A 104 1.09 -9.00 -1.14
CA LEU A 104 1.05 -10.02 -2.18
C LEU A 104 -0.28 -10.78 -2.18
N THR A 105 -0.82 -11.11 -1.01
CA THR A 105 -2.14 -11.75 -0.92
C THR A 105 -3.21 -10.89 -1.59
N ALA A 106 -3.13 -9.56 -1.44
CA ALA A 106 -4.02 -8.63 -2.10
C ALA A 106 -3.92 -8.68 -3.64
N LEU A 107 -2.74 -8.95 -4.21
CA LEU A 107 -2.55 -9.14 -5.65
C LEU A 107 -3.29 -10.39 -6.13
N GLU A 108 -3.09 -11.50 -5.42
CA GLU A 108 -3.68 -12.79 -5.75
C GLU A 108 -5.21 -12.75 -5.70
N VAL A 109 -5.76 -12.11 -4.66
CA VAL A 109 -7.21 -11.98 -4.47
C VAL A 109 -7.82 -10.95 -5.42
N SER A 110 -7.08 -9.92 -5.83
CA SER A 110 -7.57 -8.92 -6.80
C SER A 110 -7.62 -9.42 -8.25
N ARG A 111 -6.91 -10.52 -8.56
CA ARG A 111 -6.86 -11.13 -9.91
C ARG A 111 -7.98 -12.15 -10.17
N ARG A 112 -8.73 -12.54 -9.14
CA ARG A 112 -9.84 -13.49 -9.20
C ARG A 112 -11.16 -12.73 -9.38
#